data_AF-A0A7K2ZCN6-F1
#
_entry.id   AF-A0A7K2ZCN6-F1
#
_cell.length_a   1.000
_cell.length_b   1.000
_cell.length_c   1.000
_cell.angle_alpha   90.00
_cell.angle_beta   90.00
_cell.angle_gamma   90.00
#
_symmetry.space_group_name_H-M   'P 1'
#
loop_
_entity.id
_entity.type
_entity.pdbx_description
1 polymer ?
#
loop_
_entity_poly.entity_id
_entity_poly.type
_entity_poly.pdbx_seq_one_letter_code
_entity_poly.pdbx_strand_id
1 'polypeptide(L)'
;MTDQQRLLSYARSKAQEIQEQLTWTAAEYGGGFWEAHGPGEGLVHGRVVAALQFLREYAGFDSSWFTRAEQTWDSQGGNKSVATGAYYVGELLKGWADQVEAGITEVAGSQAREKVGAVSTDVMEQVRQLNEDDKAHPAAAIVLCGAALETALRATVEARALSLPERQRPSLNSYTQLLRSAGIFTAQDVKDADMCGGLRNSAAHGHFDDLSRERAGLMEQQTNLLLRKLSDLATVGDEPE
;
A
#
# COMPACT_ATOMS: atom_id res chain seq x y z
N MET A 1 20.53 4.68 2.59
CA MET A 1 19.37 4.63 3.51
C MET A 1 18.17 4.19 2.69
N THR A 2 17.63 3.00 2.97
CA THR A 2 16.48 2.43 2.24
C THR A 2 15.22 3.26 2.50
N ASP A 3 14.20 3.13 1.64
CA ASP A 3 12.94 3.86 1.84
C ASP A 3 12.24 3.45 3.15
N GLN A 4 12.31 2.16 3.51
CA GLN A 4 11.86 1.67 4.82
C GLN A 4 12.62 2.36 5.96
N GLN A 5 13.94 2.48 5.91
CA GLN A 5 14.70 3.17 6.96
C GLN A 5 14.26 4.63 7.12
N ARG A 6 13.96 5.34 6.02
CA ARG A 6 13.45 6.72 6.10
C ARG A 6 12.07 6.77 6.75
N LEU A 7 11.19 5.84 6.41
CA LEU A 7 9.86 5.72 7.00
C LEU A 7 9.93 5.47 8.51
N LEU A 8 10.78 4.55 8.95
CA LEU A 8 10.96 4.23 10.38
C LEU A 8 11.57 5.40 11.15
N SER A 9 12.57 6.08 10.57
CA SER A 9 13.11 7.31 11.16
C SER A 9 12.05 8.41 11.28
N TYR A 10 11.17 8.55 10.28
CA TYR A 10 10.08 9.52 10.32
C TYR A 10 9.06 9.19 11.42
N ALA A 11 8.63 7.93 11.54
CA ALA A 11 7.74 7.48 12.61
C ALA A 11 8.31 7.79 14.00
N ARG A 12 9.59 7.46 14.23
CA ARG A 12 10.30 7.75 15.48
C ARG A 12 10.38 9.26 15.76
N SER A 13 10.65 10.06 14.73
CA SER A 13 10.65 11.53 14.86
C SER A 13 9.28 12.07 15.26
N LYS A 14 8.19 11.55 14.70
CA LYS A 14 6.83 11.97 15.07
C LYS A 14 6.46 11.60 16.50
N ALA A 15 6.86 10.41 16.94
CA ALA A 15 6.70 10.03 18.33
C ALA A 15 7.52 10.93 19.27
N GLN A 16 8.75 11.27 18.90
CA GLN A 16 9.60 12.18 19.67
C GLN A 16 8.99 13.58 19.74
N GLU A 17 8.52 14.14 18.62
CA GLU A 17 7.83 15.42 18.59
C GLU A 17 6.63 15.44 19.56
N ILE A 18 5.83 14.37 19.64
CA ILE A 18 4.74 14.28 20.61
C ILE A 18 5.30 14.35 22.04
N GLN A 19 6.29 13.53 22.36
CA GLN A 19 6.80 13.36 23.72
C GLN A 19 7.57 14.58 24.24
N GLU A 20 8.27 15.32 23.38
CA GLU A 20 8.98 16.56 23.75
C GLU A 20 8.03 17.67 24.23
N GLN A 21 6.73 17.57 23.94
CA GLN A 21 5.72 18.50 24.46
C GLN A 21 5.20 18.11 25.84
N LEU A 22 5.60 16.94 26.35
CA LEU A 22 5.03 16.34 27.54
C LEU A 22 6.06 16.25 28.65
N THR A 23 5.64 16.55 29.88
CA THR A 23 6.45 16.32 31.07
C THR A 23 5.68 15.46 32.07
N TRP A 24 6.42 14.57 32.72
CA TRP A 24 5.89 13.76 33.80
C TRP A 24 5.91 14.56 35.11
N THR A 25 4.73 14.68 35.71
CA THR A 25 4.54 15.31 37.01
C THR A 25 4.17 14.24 38.03
N ALA A 26 5.00 14.05 39.05
CA ALA A 26 4.73 13.10 40.12
C ALA A 26 3.60 13.64 41.02
N ALA A 27 2.60 12.82 41.34
CA ALA A 27 1.55 13.20 42.29
C ALA A 27 1.98 12.93 43.73
N GLU A 28 1.46 13.73 44.66
CA GLU A 28 1.75 13.62 46.10
C GLU A 28 1.21 12.33 46.73
N TYR A 29 0.09 11.81 46.20
CA TYR A 29 -0.51 10.53 46.59
C TYR A 29 -0.96 9.77 45.33
N GLY A 30 -0.30 8.65 45.00
CA GLY A 30 -0.60 7.81 43.82
C GLY A 30 0.53 7.76 42.79
N GLY A 31 0.22 7.39 41.55
CA GLY A 31 1.13 7.54 40.41
C GLY A 31 1.21 9.00 39.94
N GLY A 32 2.16 9.32 39.07
CA GLY A 32 2.19 10.63 38.41
C GLY A 32 1.30 10.70 37.17
N PHE A 33 1.37 11.82 36.46
CA PHE A 33 0.61 12.08 35.26
C PHE A 33 1.43 12.89 34.25
N TRP A 34 1.05 12.80 32.98
CA TRP A 34 1.65 13.63 31.94
C TRP A 34 0.91 14.95 31.81
N GLU A 35 1.66 16.03 31.62
CA GLU A 35 1.20 17.38 31.34
C GLU A 35 1.81 17.90 30.04
N ALA A 36 1.09 18.75 29.30
CA ALA A 36 1.58 19.36 28.07
C ALA A 36 2.11 20.78 28.31
N HIS A 37 3.12 21.20 27.53
CA HIS A 37 3.69 22.55 27.57
C HIS A 37 3.16 23.48 26.47
N GLY A 38 3.25 24.81 26.70
CA GLY A 38 3.21 25.82 25.63
C GLY A 38 1.83 26.04 25.00
N PRO A 39 1.72 26.31 23.68
CA PRO A 39 0.48 26.74 22.99
C PRO A 39 -0.66 25.70 22.93
N GLY A 40 -0.72 24.81 23.91
CA GLY A 40 -1.92 24.14 24.32
C GLY A 40 -2.09 22.73 23.78
N GLU A 41 -3.09 22.07 24.36
CA GLU A 41 -3.61 20.76 23.96
C GLU A 41 -3.84 20.65 22.45
N GLY A 42 -4.11 21.75 21.74
CA GLY A 42 -4.29 21.77 20.29
C GLY A 42 -3.05 21.35 19.49
N LEU A 43 -1.83 21.72 19.89
CA LEU A 43 -0.61 21.27 19.20
C LEU A 43 -0.39 19.77 19.40
N VAL A 44 -0.60 19.28 20.63
CA VAL A 44 -0.53 17.86 20.98
C VAL A 44 -1.56 17.07 20.18
N HIS A 45 -2.80 17.58 20.13
CA HIS A 45 -3.87 16.99 19.35
C HIS A 45 -3.52 16.89 17.86
N GLY A 46 -2.98 17.95 17.26
CA GLY A 46 -2.54 17.92 15.86
C GLY A 46 -1.46 16.88 15.59
N ARG A 47 -0.48 16.74 16.49
CA ARG A 47 0.58 15.73 16.37
C ARG A 47 0.05 14.30 16.53
N VAL A 48 -0.89 14.09 17.45
CA VAL A 48 -1.53 12.78 17.62
C VAL A 48 -2.36 12.40 16.41
N VAL A 49 -3.14 13.32 15.85
CA VAL A 49 -3.90 13.08 14.61
C VAL A 49 -2.96 12.67 13.47
N ALA A 50 -1.82 13.36 13.31
CA ALA A 50 -0.81 12.98 12.33
C ALA A 50 -0.23 11.57 12.58
N ALA A 51 0.02 11.20 13.84
CA ALA A 51 0.49 9.86 14.20
C ALA A 51 -0.56 8.77 13.95
N LEU A 52 -1.84 9.05 14.23
CA LEU A 52 -2.94 8.13 13.94
C LEU A 52 -3.09 7.91 12.43
N GLN A 53 -3.05 9.00 11.64
CA GLN A 53 -3.09 8.90 10.17
C GLN A 53 -1.89 8.10 9.63
N PHE A 54 -0.70 8.33 10.19
CA PHE A 54 0.48 7.56 9.82
C PHE A 54 0.30 6.06 10.11
N LEU A 55 -0.18 5.68 11.30
CA LEU A 55 -0.43 4.27 11.62
C LEU A 55 -1.53 3.68 10.73
N ARG A 56 -2.58 4.44 10.42
CA ARG A 56 -3.62 4.02 9.48
C ARG A 56 -3.05 3.66 8.11
N GLU A 57 -2.16 4.50 7.61
CA GLU A 57 -1.54 4.38 6.29
C GLU A 57 -0.48 3.26 6.24
N TYR A 58 0.44 3.23 7.21
CA TYR A 58 1.62 2.37 7.17
C TYR A 58 1.55 1.12 8.03
N ALA A 59 0.70 1.08 9.05
CA ALA A 59 0.39 -0.15 9.78
C ALA A 59 -0.86 -0.84 9.24
N GLY A 60 -1.77 -0.09 8.61
CA GLY A 60 -3.05 -0.56 8.08
C GLY A 60 -4.22 -0.20 8.98
N PHE A 61 -5.38 0.11 8.37
CA PHE A 61 -6.59 0.56 9.07
C PHE A 61 -7.17 -0.49 10.03
N ASP A 62 -7.05 -1.78 9.71
CA ASP A 62 -7.51 -2.89 10.55
C ASP A 62 -6.41 -3.44 11.47
N SER A 63 -5.23 -2.82 11.47
CA SER A 63 -4.11 -3.27 12.28
C SER A 63 -4.37 -3.07 13.77
N SER A 64 -3.83 -3.99 14.58
CA SER A 64 -3.86 -3.83 16.04
C SER A 64 -3.12 -2.57 16.50
N TRP A 65 -2.17 -2.07 15.71
CA TRP A 65 -1.42 -0.85 16.02
C TRP A 65 -2.27 0.40 15.89
N PHE A 66 -2.95 0.57 14.74
CA PHE A 66 -3.88 1.68 14.53
C PHE A 66 -5.04 1.60 15.52
N THR A 67 -5.68 0.43 15.64
CA THR A 67 -6.84 0.23 16.53
C THR A 67 -6.51 0.56 17.99
N ARG A 68 -5.36 0.13 18.50
CA ARG A 68 -4.94 0.43 19.89
C ARG A 68 -4.61 1.91 20.07
N ALA A 69 -3.98 2.55 19.09
CA ALA A 69 -3.66 3.97 19.16
C ALA A 69 -4.92 4.82 19.14
N GLU A 70 -5.88 4.50 18.27
CA GLU A 70 -7.19 5.14 18.19
C GLU A 70 -7.96 4.95 19.50
N GLN A 71 -8.10 3.73 20.01
CA GLN A 71 -8.77 3.47 21.30
C GLN A 71 -8.10 4.21 22.47
N THR A 72 -6.77 4.25 22.49
CA THR A 72 -6.02 4.99 23.51
C THR A 72 -6.34 6.47 23.45
N TRP A 73 -6.43 7.02 22.24
CA TRP A 73 -6.78 8.41 22.01
C TRP A 73 -8.27 8.67 22.30
N ASP A 74 -9.22 7.84 21.89
CA ASP A 74 -10.65 8.07 22.12
C ASP A 74 -11.06 7.91 23.58
N SER A 75 -10.30 7.13 24.37
CA SER A 75 -10.57 6.90 25.79
C SER A 75 -10.34 8.13 26.70
N GLN A 76 -10.09 9.33 26.16
CA GLN A 76 -9.86 10.57 26.95
C GLN A 76 -11.05 10.94 27.86
N GLY A 77 -12.24 10.36 27.67
CA GLY A 77 -13.40 10.55 28.54
C GLY A 77 -13.36 9.78 29.87
N GLY A 78 -12.39 8.89 30.09
CA GLY A 78 -12.35 7.97 31.24
C GLY A 78 -11.35 8.29 32.35
N ASN A 79 -11.15 9.57 32.70
CA ASN A 79 -10.16 10.08 33.69
C ASN A 79 -8.68 10.12 33.22
N LYS A 80 -8.39 10.16 31.91
CA LYS A 80 -7.00 10.30 31.41
C LYS A 80 -6.81 11.66 30.76
N SER A 81 -5.72 12.35 31.12
CA SER A 81 -5.37 13.65 30.51
C SER A 81 -5.02 13.48 29.03
N VAL A 82 -5.25 14.53 28.23
CA VAL A 82 -4.85 14.63 26.82
C VAL A 82 -3.38 14.22 26.63
N ALA A 83 -2.53 14.72 27.51
CA ALA A 83 -1.10 14.44 27.55
C ALA A 83 -0.79 12.95 27.78
N THR A 84 -1.55 12.27 28.64
CA THR A 84 -1.37 10.83 28.89
C THR A 84 -1.72 10.01 27.65
N GLY A 85 -2.84 10.32 27.00
CA GLY A 85 -3.23 9.66 25.75
C GLY A 85 -2.18 9.88 24.65
N ALA A 86 -1.71 11.12 24.50
CA ALA A 86 -0.69 11.47 23.52
C ALA A 86 0.63 10.72 23.74
N TYR A 87 1.10 10.63 24.98
CA TYR A 87 2.31 9.88 25.32
C TYR A 87 2.22 8.43 24.83
N TYR A 88 1.12 7.74 25.14
CA TYR A 88 0.93 6.34 24.75
C TYR A 88 0.77 6.15 23.24
N VAL A 89 0.16 7.09 22.53
CA VAL A 89 0.16 7.07 21.05
C VAL A 89 1.59 7.17 20.52
N GLY A 90 2.42 8.04 21.09
CA GLY A 90 3.84 8.13 20.74
C GLY A 90 4.60 6.83 20.98
N GLU A 91 4.36 6.16 22.11
CA GLU A 91 4.95 4.85 22.42
C GLU A 91 4.48 3.75 21.45
N LEU A 92 3.21 3.74 21.07
CA LEU A 92 2.69 2.81 20.07
C LEU A 92 3.32 3.02 18.69
N LEU A 93 3.55 4.29 18.29
CA LEU A 93 4.21 4.62 17.04
C LEU A 93 5.67 4.17 17.01
N LYS A 94 6.42 4.33 18.12
CA LYS A 94 7.78 3.77 18.26
C LYS A 94 7.77 2.25 18.25
N GLY A 95 6.88 1.63 19.02
CA GLY A 95 6.76 0.18 19.12
C GLY A 95 6.45 -0.46 17.77
N TRP A 96 5.59 0.17 16.96
CA TRP A 96 5.37 -0.25 15.57
C TRP A 96 6.67 -0.18 14.76
N ALA A 97 7.38 0.96 14.81
CA ALA A 97 8.61 1.14 14.04
C ALA A 97 9.70 0.11 14.43
N ASP A 98 9.83 -0.18 15.72
CA ASP A 98 10.78 -1.17 16.24
C ASP A 98 10.41 -2.60 15.81
N GLN A 99 9.11 -2.94 15.76
CA GLN A 99 8.70 -4.25 15.26
C GLN A 99 8.88 -4.40 13.75
N VAL A 100 8.71 -3.33 12.97
CA VAL A 100 9.03 -3.35 11.53
C VAL A 100 10.53 -3.51 11.31
N GLU A 101 11.37 -2.82 12.08
CA GLU A 101 12.82 -2.97 12.01
C GLU A 101 13.27 -4.39 12.39
N ALA A 102 12.62 -5.00 13.38
CA ALA A 102 12.87 -6.38 13.82
C ALA A 102 12.28 -7.45 12.88
N GLY A 103 11.51 -7.06 11.86
CA GLY A 103 10.84 -7.99 10.93
C GLY A 103 9.69 -8.79 11.57
N ILE A 104 9.14 -8.31 12.69
CA ILE A 104 8.00 -8.94 13.38
C ILE A 104 6.68 -8.57 12.70
N THR A 105 6.59 -7.34 12.20
CA THR A 105 5.45 -6.84 11.42
C THR A 105 5.98 -6.16 10.16
N GLU A 106 5.12 -6.04 9.15
CA GLU A 106 5.46 -5.40 7.88
C GLU A 106 4.73 -4.08 7.72
N VAL A 107 5.23 -3.24 6.81
CA VAL A 107 4.55 -2.01 6.40
C VAL A 107 3.36 -2.39 5.51
N ALA A 108 2.20 -1.78 5.73
CA ALA A 108 1.01 -2.02 4.93
C ALA A 108 1.30 -1.82 3.42
N GLY A 109 0.89 -2.82 2.63
CA GLY A 109 1.12 -2.84 1.19
C GLY A 109 2.59 -3.02 0.77
N SER A 110 3.55 -3.31 1.67
CA SER A 110 4.95 -3.56 1.27
C SER A 110 5.06 -4.79 0.38
N GLN A 111 4.43 -5.92 0.75
CA GLN A 111 4.44 -7.14 -0.08
C GLN A 111 3.82 -6.90 -1.45
N ALA A 112 2.74 -6.11 -1.52
CA ALA A 112 2.12 -5.79 -2.79
C ALA A 112 3.04 -4.93 -3.66
N ARG A 113 3.69 -3.91 -3.08
CA ARG A 113 4.71 -3.11 -3.77
C ARG A 113 5.89 -3.95 -4.24
N GLU A 114 6.39 -4.86 -3.41
CA GLU A 114 7.47 -5.77 -3.78
C GLU A 114 7.06 -6.69 -4.93
N LYS A 115 5.86 -7.29 -4.88
CA LYS A 115 5.32 -8.11 -5.96
C LYS A 115 5.16 -7.32 -7.26
N VAL A 116 4.58 -6.12 -7.20
CA VAL A 116 4.41 -5.24 -8.37
C VAL A 116 5.77 -4.80 -8.91
N GLY A 117 6.70 -4.45 -8.04
CA GLY A 117 8.06 -4.07 -8.39
C GLY A 117 8.80 -5.19 -9.10
N ALA A 118 8.76 -6.41 -8.55
CA ALA A 118 9.42 -7.58 -9.13
C ALA A 118 8.87 -7.94 -10.52
N VAL A 119 7.56 -7.85 -10.75
CA VAL A 119 7.04 -8.06 -12.13
C VAL A 119 7.40 -6.90 -13.06
N SER A 120 7.46 -5.67 -12.55
CA SER A 120 7.83 -4.49 -13.33
C SER A 120 9.30 -4.48 -13.74
N THR A 121 10.17 -5.14 -12.99
CA THR A 121 11.59 -5.29 -13.33
C THR A 121 11.82 -6.60 -14.07
N ASP A 122 11.60 -7.73 -13.40
CA ASP A 122 12.14 -9.02 -13.81
C ASP A 122 11.34 -9.61 -14.99
N VAL A 123 10.01 -9.51 -14.92
CA VAL A 123 9.14 -10.04 -15.98
C VAL A 123 9.13 -9.10 -17.18
N MET A 124 9.06 -7.79 -16.96
CA MET A 124 9.08 -6.83 -18.07
C MET A 124 10.45 -6.75 -18.78
N GLU A 125 11.56 -7.05 -18.10
CA GLU A 125 12.85 -7.26 -18.76
C GLU A 125 12.81 -8.45 -19.71
N GLN A 126 12.20 -9.57 -19.29
CA GLN A 126 12.00 -10.74 -20.17
C GLN A 126 11.08 -10.42 -21.36
N VAL A 127 10.01 -9.66 -21.14
CA VAL A 127 9.13 -9.17 -22.22
C VAL A 127 9.95 -8.39 -23.25
N ARG A 128 10.80 -7.46 -22.80
CA ARG A 128 11.65 -6.67 -23.69
C ARG A 128 12.60 -7.55 -24.50
N GLN A 129 13.28 -8.50 -23.84
CA GLN A 129 14.16 -9.45 -24.52
C GLN A 129 13.41 -10.27 -25.59
N LEU A 130 12.19 -10.71 -25.31
CA LEU A 130 11.35 -11.44 -26.28
C LEU A 130 10.89 -10.56 -27.45
N ASN A 131 10.62 -9.29 -27.20
CA ASN A 131 10.26 -8.34 -28.26
C ASN A 131 11.45 -8.01 -29.17
N GLU A 132 12.66 -7.96 -28.61
CA GLU A 132 13.92 -7.74 -29.34
C GLU A 132 14.42 -8.98 -30.09
N ASP A 133 14.02 -10.20 -29.69
CA ASP A 133 14.38 -11.43 -30.39
C ASP A 133 13.48 -11.70 -31.60
N ASP A 134 14.05 -11.52 -32.80
CA ASP A 134 13.40 -11.82 -34.09
C ASP A 134 13.00 -13.29 -34.28
N LYS A 135 13.53 -14.21 -33.47
CA LYS A 135 13.16 -15.63 -33.49
C LYS A 135 12.03 -15.96 -32.52
N ALA A 136 11.78 -15.12 -31.53
CA ALA A 136 10.70 -15.33 -30.57
C ALA A 136 9.35 -15.00 -31.21
N HIS A 137 8.34 -15.84 -30.96
CA HIS A 137 6.97 -15.58 -31.42
C HIS A 137 6.32 -14.48 -30.55
N PRO A 138 5.62 -13.48 -31.12
CA PRO A 138 5.03 -12.36 -30.37
C PRO A 138 4.09 -12.77 -29.23
N ALA A 139 3.43 -13.92 -29.38
CA ALA A 139 2.57 -14.51 -28.34
C ALA A 139 3.29 -14.68 -26.99
N ALA A 140 4.60 -14.97 -26.98
CA ALA A 140 5.36 -15.18 -25.74
C ALA A 140 5.41 -13.89 -24.90
N ALA A 141 5.79 -12.77 -25.51
CA ALA A 141 5.81 -11.46 -24.86
C ALA A 141 4.40 -11.04 -24.39
N ILE A 142 3.37 -11.26 -25.22
CA ILE A 142 1.97 -10.95 -24.90
C ILE A 142 1.47 -11.75 -23.68
N VAL A 143 1.80 -13.04 -23.60
CA VAL A 143 1.43 -13.87 -22.45
C VAL A 143 2.12 -13.40 -21.17
N LEU A 144 3.41 -13.05 -21.24
CA LEU A 144 4.14 -12.53 -20.08
C LEU A 144 3.60 -11.16 -19.61
N CYS A 145 3.28 -10.25 -20.54
CA CYS A 145 2.60 -9.00 -20.19
C CYS A 145 1.28 -9.25 -19.45
N GLY A 146 0.47 -10.20 -19.94
CA GLY A 146 -0.80 -10.57 -19.30
C GLY A 146 -0.61 -11.16 -17.90
N ALA A 147 0.44 -11.98 -17.70
CA ALA A 147 0.78 -12.55 -16.40
C ALA A 147 1.30 -11.50 -15.41
N ALA A 148 2.15 -10.57 -15.87
CA ALA A 148 2.64 -9.45 -15.07
C ALA A 148 1.48 -8.57 -14.58
N LEU A 149 0.59 -8.19 -15.50
CA LEU A 149 -0.59 -7.38 -15.19
C LEU A 149 -1.54 -8.08 -14.22
N GLU A 150 -1.85 -9.37 -14.42
CA GLU A 150 -2.70 -10.12 -13.48
C GLU A 150 -2.07 -10.21 -12.08
N THR A 151 -0.75 -10.41 -12.01
CA THR A 151 -0.02 -10.46 -10.73
C THR A 151 -0.10 -9.13 -9.99
N ALA A 152 0.11 -8.01 -10.68
CA ALA A 152 0.04 -6.68 -10.10
C ALA A 152 -1.39 -6.30 -9.66
N LEU A 153 -2.41 -6.65 -10.47
CA LEU A 153 -3.82 -6.46 -10.12
C LEU A 153 -4.19 -7.24 -8.86
N ARG A 154 -3.78 -8.52 -8.77
CA ARG A 154 -4.01 -9.35 -7.59
C ARG A 154 -3.32 -8.77 -6.35
N ALA A 155 -2.06 -8.39 -6.46
CA ALA A 155 -1.30 -7.78 -5.36
C ALA A 155 -1.98 -6.49 -4.86
N THR A 156 -2.51 -5.67 -5.77
CA THR A 156 -3.23 -4.43 -5.42
C THR A 156 -4.56 -4.73 -4.74
N VAL A 157 -5.31 -5.72 -5.21
CA VAL A 157 -6.56 -6.20 -4.57
C VAL A 157 -6.29 -6.69 -3.14
N GLU A 158 -5.23 -7.49 -2.95
CA GLU A 158 -4.78 -7.97 -1.63
C GLU A 158 -4.41 -6.79 -0.71
N ALA A 159 -3.63 -5.82 -1.21
CA ALA A 159 -3.22 -4.64 -0.45
C ALA A 159 -4.39 -3.77 0.03
N ARG A 160 -5.47 -3.75 -0.75
CA ARG A 160 -6.69 -2.98 -0.46
C ARG A 160 -7.71 -3.78 0.35
N ALA A 161 -7.33 -4.95 0.87
CA ALA A 161 -8.18 -5.88 1.61
C ALA A 161 -9.48 -6.23 0.86
N LEU A 162 -9.43 -6.22 -0.48
CA LEU A 162 -10.56 -6.57 -1.32
C LEU A 162 -10.54 -8.08 -1.58
N SER A 163 -11.70 -8.69 -1.60
CA SER A 163 -11.86 -10.12 -1.86
C SER A 163 -12.79 -10.37 -3.03
N LEU A 164 -12.40 -11.29 -3.90
CA LEU A 164 -13.32 -11.81 -4.92
C LEU A 164 -14.45 -12.60 -4.22
N PRO A 165 -15.69 -12.53 -4.73
CA PRO A 165 -16.77 -13.42 -4.31
C PRO A 165 -16.36 -14.89 -4.47
N GLU A 166 -16.79 -15.77 -3.54
CA GLU A 166 -16.39 -17.19 -3.51
C GLU A 166 -16.55 -17.95 -4.84
N ARG A 167 -17.57 -17.59 -5.63
CA ARG A 167 -17.87 -18.24 -6.91
C ARG A 167 -17.18 -17.61 -8.13
N GLN A 168 -16.51 -16.47 -7.95
CA GLN A 168 -15.87 -15.75 -9.03
C GLN A 168 -14.45 -16.29 -9.25
N ARG A 169 -14.16 -16.73 -10.47
CA ARG A 169 -12.83 -17.23 -10.82
C ARG A 169 -11.80 -16.09 -10.82
N PRO A 170 -10.60 -16.30 -10.24
CA PRO A 170 -9.48 -15.38 -10.40
C PRO A 170 -9.13 -15.19 -11.87
N SER A 171 -9.11 -13.93 -12.32
CA SER A 171 -8.70 -13.56 -13.67
C SER A 171 -8.36 -12.07 -13.70
N LEU A 172 -7.62 -11.65 -14.72
CA LEU A 172 -7.36 -10.23 -15.01
C LEU A 172 -8.66 -9.42 -14.96
N ASN A 173 -9.70 -9.83 -15.69
CA ASN A 173 -10.98 -9.14 -15.70
C ASN A 173 -11.64 -9.12 -14.31
N SER A 174 -11.62 -10.23 -13.58
CA SER A 174 -12.22 -10.29 -12.24
C SER A 174 -11.58 -9.27 -11.29
N TYR A 175 -10.25 -9.14 -11.30
CA TYR A 175 -9.56 -8.15 -10.48
C TYR A 175 -9.79 -6.72 -10.96
N THR A 176 -9.76 -6.47 -12.27
CA THR A 176 -10.05 -5.16 -12.86
C THR A 176 -11.45 -4.67 -12.48
N GLN A 177 -12.47 -5.53 -12.57
CA GLN A 177 -13.83 -5.15 -12.19
C GLN A 177 -13.97 -4.94 -10.68
N LEU A 178 -13.26 -5.72 -9.85
CA LEU A 178 -13.25 -5.52 -8.41
C LEU A 178 -12.66 -4.14 -8.05
N LEU A 179 -11.50 -3.80 -8.61
CA LEU A 179 -10.88 -2.47 -8.42
C LEU A 179 -11.76 -1.33 -8.95
N ARG A 180 -12.49 -1.56 -10.05
CA ARG A 180 -13.46 -0.59 -10.58
C ARG A 180 -14.63 -0.39 -9.62
N SER A 181 -15.17 -1.47 -9.07
CA SER A 181 -16.30 -1.43 -8.13
C SER A 181 -15.94 -0.74 -6.82
N ALA A 182 -14.68 -0.85 -6.40
CA ALA A 182 -14.13 -0.17 -5.23
C ALA A 182 -13.75 1.30 -5.50
N GLY A 183 -13.98 1.83 -6.70
CA GLY A 183 -13.64 3.21 -7.06
C GLY A 183 -12.15 3.47 -7.30
N ILE A 184 -11.31 2.44 -7.24
CA ILE A 184 -9.85 2.55 -7.40
C ILE A 184 -9.46 2.69 -8.88
N PHE A 185 -10.18 1.99 -9.77
CA PHE A 185 -9.99 2.10 -11.22
C PHE A 185 -11.01 3.04 -11.87
N THR A 186 -10.54 3.85 -12.81
CA THR A 186 -11.37 4.67 -13.69
C THR A 186 -11.95 3.83 -14.84
N ALA A 187 -12.88 4.39 -15.60
CA ALA A 187 -13.40 3.74 -16.80
C ALA A 187 -12.32 3.57 -17.89
N GLN A 188 -11.30 4.45 -17.92
CA GLN A 188 -10.18 4.32 -18.85
C GLN A 188 -9.27 3.16 -18.46
N ASP A 189 -8.98 3.00 -17.16
CA ASP A 189 -8.15 1.88 -16.67
C ASP A 189 -8.74 0.52 -17.02
N VAL A 190 -10.07 0.41 -16.96
CA VAL A 190 -10.79 -0.81 -17.37
C VAL A 190 -10.58 -1.09 -18.85
N LYS A 191 -10.72 -0.08 -19.72
CA LYS A 191 -10.50 -0.25 -21.17
C LYS A 191 -9.07 -0.67 -21.50
N ASP A 192 -8.11 -0.05 -20.82
CA ASP A 192 -6.70 -0.33 -20.99
C ASP A 192 -6.36 -1.77 -20.56
N ALA A 193 -6.89 -2.21 -19.41
CA ALA A 193 -6.74 -3.58 -18.92
C ALA A 193 -7.46 -4.61 -19.82
N ASP A 194 -8.66 -4.28 -20.31
CA ASP A 194 -9.44 -5.13 -21.22
C ASP A 194 -8.72 -5.33 -22.55
N MET A 195 -8.06 -4.29 -23.07
CA MET A 195 -7.23 -4.38 -24.28
C MET A 195 -6.06 -5.36 -24.09
N CYS A 196 -5.34 -5.27 -22.97
CA CYS A 196 -4.31 -6.25 -22.61
C CYS A 196 -4.88 -7.66 -22.42
N GLY A 197 -6.06 -7.78 -21.79
CA GLY A 197 -6.75 -9.05 -21.59
C GLY A 197 -7.17 -9.71 -22.90
N GLY A 198 -7.63 -8.93 -23.87
CA GLY A 198 -7.97 -9.40 -25.21
C GLY A 198 -6.76 -10.01 -25.94
N LEU A 199 -5.63 -9.29 -25.98
CA LEU A 199 -4.40 -9.78 -26.62
C LEU A 199 -3.87 -11.05 -25.95
N ARG A 200 -3.86 -11.09 -24.61
CA ARG A 200 -3.49 -12.30 -23.85
C ARG A 200 -4.38 -13.48 -24.21
N ASN A 201 -5.71 -13.28 -24.30
CA ASN A 201 -6.64 -14.35 -24.65
C ASN A 201 -6.40 -14.87 -26.06
N SER A 202 -6.18 -13.99 -27.05
CA SER A 202 -5.80 -14.39 -28.41
C SER A 202 -4.53 -15.25 -28.40
N ALA A 203 -3.51 -14.86 -27.64
CA ALA A 203 -2.28 -15.65 -27.49
C ALA A 203 -2.50 -16.99 -26.80
N ALA A 204 -3.29 -17.03 -25.72
CA ALA A 204 -3.57 -18.25 -24.97
C ALA A 204 -4.41 -19.27 -25.76
N HIS A 205 -5.28 -18.80 -26.65
CA HIS A 205 -6.15 -19.65 -27.47
C HIS A 205 -5.57 -19.97 -28.86
N GLY A 206 -4.32 -19.56 -29.14
CA GLY A 206 -3.64 -19.90 -30.39
C GLY A 206 -4.08 -19.09 -31.61
N HIS A 207 -4.75 -17.95 -31.41
CA HIS A 207 -5.14 -17.02 -32.47
C HIS A 207 -3.93 -16.16 -32.89
N PHE A 208 -2.88 -16.82 -33.39
CA PHE A 208 -1.59 -16.19 -33.67
C PHE A 208 -1.61 -15.27 -34.89
N ASP A 209 -2.52 -15.48 -35.83
CA ASP A 209 -2.70 -14.62 -37.01
C ASP A 209 -3.08 -13.17 -36.62
N ASP A 210 -3.68 -13.00 -35.44
CA ASP A 210 -4.02 -11.69 -34.87
C ASP A 210 -2.85 -11.07 -34.08
N LEU A 211 -1.70 -11.72 -33.98
CA LEU A 211 -0.59 -11.23 -33.17
C LEU A 211 0.55 -10.76 -34.06
N SER A 212 1.07 -9.57 -33.76
CA SER A 212 2.23 -9.01 -34.44
C SER A 212 3.25 -8.51 -33.43
N ARG A 213 4.50 -8.34 -33.86
CA ARG A 213 5.55 -7.70 -33.04
C ARG A 213 5.14 -6.30 -32.60
N GLU A 214 4.49 -5.55 -33.49
CA GLU A 214 3.94 -4.23 -33.16
C GLU A 214 2.90 -4.31 -32.05
N ARG A 215 1.95 -5.26 -32.11
CA ARG A 215 0.96 -5.48 -31.04
C ARG A 215 1.63 -5.90 -29.72
N ALA A 216 2.67 -6.72 -29.77
CA ALA A 216 3.43 -7.11 -28.58
C ALA A 216 4.17 -5.92 -27.95
N GLY A 217 4.79 -5.05 -28.76
CA GLY A 217 5.44 -3.83 -28.30
C GLY A 217 4.46 -2.81 -27.72
N LEU A 218 3.29 -2.62 -28.34
CA LEU A 218 2.22 -1.77 -27.79
C LEU A 218 1.69 -2.33 -26.46
N MET A 219 1.53 -3.65 -26.35
CA MET A 219 1.13 -4.29 -25.10
C MET A 219 2.18 -4.13 -24.01
N GLU A 220 3.49 -4.23 -24.32
CA GLU A 220 4.57 -3.94 -23.37
C GLU A 220 4.45 -2.52 -22.81
N GLN A 221 4.28 -1.52 -23.67
CA GLN A 221 4.14 -0.12 -23.28
C GLN A 221 2.93 0.10 -22.37
N GLN A 222 1.76 -0.41 -22.78
CA GLN A 222 0.53 -0.28 -22.00
C GLN A 222 0.66 -0.99 -20.64
N THR A 223 1.26 -2.18 -20.62
CA THR A 223 1.48 -2.95 -19.39
C THR A 223 2.38 -2.17 -18.43
N ASN A 224 3.48 -1.59 -18.90
CA ASN A 224 4.35 -0.75 -18.07
C ASN A 224 3.63 0.46 -17.46
N LEU A 225 2.74 1.11 -18.21
CA LEU A 225 1.93 2.23 -17.68
C LEU A 225 0.97 1.76 -16.57
N LEU A 226 0.29 0.64 -16.79
CA LEU A 226 -0.61 0.03 -15.80
C LEU A 226 0.15 -0.45 -14.56
N LEU A 227 1.32 -1.07 -14.73
CA LEU A 227 2.17 -1.55 -13.63
C LEU A 227 2.66 -0.39 -12.75
N ARG A 228 3.11 0.71 -13.37
CA ARG A 228 3.47 1.92 -12.63
C ARG A 228 2.30 2.43 -11.79
N LYS A 229 1.13 2.56 -12.41
CA LYS A 229 -0.08 2.99 -11.69
C LYS A 229 -0.46 2.03 -10.57
N LEU A 230 -0.38 0.72 -10.80
CA LEU A 230 -0.67 -0.28 -9.78
C LEU A 230 0.35 -0.26 -8.64
N SER A 231 1.61 0.08 -8.89
CA SER A 231 2.61 0.29 -7.86
C SER A 231 2.22 1.43 -6.92
N ASP A 232 1.72 2.54 -7.49
CA ASP A 232 1.24 3.67 -6.71
C ASP A 232 -0.03 3.28 -5.91
N LEU A 233 -0.96 2.57 -6.55
CA LEU A 233 -2.21 2.14 -5.92
C LEU A 233 -2.04 1.01 -4.88
N ALA A 234 -0.96 0.25 -4.94
CA ALA A 234 -0.59 -0.75 -3.93
C ALA A 234 -0.14 -0.12 -2.60
N THR A 235 0.01 1.21 -2.55
CA THR A 235 0.11 1.95 -1.28
C THR A 235 -1.28 2.08 -0.65
N VAL A 236 -1.38 1.74 0.63
CA VAL A 236 -2.59 2.01 1.43
C VAL A 236 -2.51 3.48 1.83
N GLY A 237 -3.03 4.41 1.03
CA GLY A 237 -2.90 5.84 1.37
C GLY A 237 -3.72 6.81 0.54
N ASP A 238 -3.76 6.66 -0.79
CA ASP A 238 -4.59 7.55 -1.61
C ASP A 238 -6.02 6.99 -1.70
N GLU A 239 -6.95 7.66 -1.01
CA GLU A 239 -8.31 7.81 -1.52
C GLU A 239 -8.22 8.80 -2.70
N PRO A 240 -8.84 8.52 -3.85
CA PRO A 240 -8.96 9.53 -4.90
C PRO A 240 -9.81 10.70 -4.37
N GLU A 241 -9.25 11.91 -4.40
CA GLU A 241 -10.01 13.17 -4.28
C GLU A 241 -11.15 13.25 -5.32
#